data_AF-A0A0C1QQV3-F1
#
_entry.id   AF-A0A0C1QQV3-F1
#
_cell.length_a   1.000
_cell.length_b   1.000
_cell.length_c   1.000
_cell.angle_alpha   90.00
_cell.angle_beta   90.00
_cell.angle_gamma   90.00
#
_symmetry.space_group_name_H-M   'P 1'
#
loop_
_entity.id
_entity.type
_entity.pdbx_description
1 polymer ?
#
loop_
_entity_poly.entity_id
_entity_poly.type
_entity_poly.pdbx_seq_one_letter_code
_entity_poly.pdbx_strand_id
1 'polypeptide(L)'
;MKNNEKHTNQEKPNSKKRVSWVDSIEDNEGRTLRVRKKAKVSHESESTSPAQKSLKNYFAQMFSNGHYDVIKQEWESHIARHTRIIELKELYGEDSEEVLKMGKNIIGKLLCLDNYSMLRWVTVNCDIEAFKLIAEMSATKYLQRMVRYDDYMAFRLFVSSNRINENNHEYNSSECIEGFKLFLKIDNNVVNIFWKCLNITDSIKSDFDQALKILGLEHLLIDNKENNSPNHINSFTQRIFNTAADGVKITRQL
;
A
#
# COMPACT_ATOMS: atom_id res chain seq x y z
N MET A 1 39.30 56.48 -38.05
CA MET A 1 39.02 55.88 -39.38
C MET A 1 39.53 54.45 -39.36
N LYS A 2 38.73 53.45 -39.79
CA LYS A 2 39.12 52.06 -40.14
C LYS A 2 39.75 51.21 -39.00
N ASN A 3 39.70 49.87 -38.99
CA ASN A 3 38.74 48.88 -39.54
C ASN A 3 38.91 47.55 -38.75
N ASN A 4 37.98 46.61 -38.98
CA ASN A 4 37.94 45.22 -38.49
C ASN A 4 39.28 44.46 -38.39
N GLU A 5 39.38 43.52 -37.45
CA GLU A 5 39.32 42.07 -37.77
C GLU A 5 38.93 41.19 -36.57
N LYS A 6 38.83 39.88 -36.76
CA LYS A 6 37.77 39.03 -36.18
C LYS A 6 38.28 37.67 -35.67
N HIS A 7 37.71 37.18 -34.55
CA HIS A 7 37.79 35.78 -34.04
C HIS A 7 39.18 35.31 -33.54
N THR A 8 39.35 34.38 -32.59
CA THR A 8 38.40 33.48 -31.86
C THR A 8 38.93 33.06 -30.47
N ASN A 9 38.05 32.44 -29.67
CA ASN A 9 38.21 31.68 -28.40
C ASN A 9 37.48 32.36 -27.23
N GLN A 10 36.34 31.84 -26.72
CA GLN A 10 36.24 30.71 -25.76
C GLN A 10 37.18 30.94 -24.55
N GLU A 11 36.77 31.05 -23.28
CA GLU A 11 35.48 31.03 -22.55
C GLU A 11 35.72 31.74 -21.17
N LYS A 12 34.80 32.01 -20.22
CA LYS A 12 33.35 31.78 -20.03
C LYS A 12 32.82 32.81 -19.00
N PRO A 13 31.74 33.59 -19.25
CA PRO A 13 30.93 34.04 -18.12
C PRO A 13 29.41 34.05 -18.39
N ASN A 14 28.62 33.53 -17.44
CA ASN A 14 27.26 34.04 -17.23
C ASN A 14 26.75 33.74 -15.82
N SER A 15 27.00 34.70 -14.92
CA SER A 15 26.25 34.87 -13.68
C SER A 15 24.86 35.40 -13.99
N LYS A 16 23.83 34.56 -13.92
CA LYS A 16 22.42 35.02 -13.86
C LYS A 16 21.64 34.30 -12.77
N LYS A 17 21.33 35.03 -11.71
CA LYS A 17 20.30 34.66 -10.73
C LYS A 17 18.96 34.47 -11.45
N ARG A 18 18.22 33.41 -11.12
CA ARG A 18 16.75 33.47 -11.17
C ARG A 18 16.09 32.61 -10.09
N VAL A 19 15.78 33.30 -8.99
CA VAL A 19 14.57 33.19 -8.16
C VAL A 19 14.10 31.77 -7.78
N SER A 20 14.29 31.46 -6.50
CA SER A 20 13.55 30.42 -5.78
C SER A 20 12.09 30.84 -5.59
N TRP A 21 11.15 29.95 -5.89
CA TRP A 21 9.77 29.99 -5.41
C TRP A 21 9.39 28.65 -4.80
N VAL A 22 9.83 28.42 -3.56
CA VAL A 22 9.08 27.70 -2.52
C VAL A 22 9.52 28.30 -1.19
N ASP A 23 8.85 29.39 -0.78
CA ASP A 23 8.63 29.60 0.65
C ASP A 23 7.72 28.45 1.10
N SER A 24 8.13 27.60 2.05
CA SER A 24 8.28 27.91 3.47
C SER A 24 6.92 28.15 4.14
N ILE A 25 6.25 27.06 4.50
CA ILE A 25 5.73 26.88 5.86
C ILE A 25 6.31 25.55 6.35
N GLU A 26 7.04 25.59 7.46
CA GLU A 26 7.62 24.42 8.09
C GLU A 26 6.59 23.76 9.03
N ASP A 27 6.43 22.44 8.97
CA ASP A 27 6.09 21.63 10.15
C ASP A 27 7.41 20.98 10.61
N ASN A 28 8.09 21.64 11.55
CA ASN A 28 9.47 21.33 11.95
C ASN A 28 9.52 20.53 13.25
N GLU A 29 9.02 19.29 13.25
CA GLU A 29 9.21 18.36 14.37
C GLU A 29 10.04 17.14 13.96
N GLY A 30 11.25 17.01 14.53
CA GLY A 30 11.99 15.74 14.53
C GLY A 30 13.25 15.62 13.67
N ARG A 31 13.98 16.70 13.35
CA ARG A 31 15.37 16.57 12.85
C ARG A 31 16.31 16.00 13.93
N THR A 32 16.49 14.68 13.95
CA THR A 32 17.58 14.04 14.72
C THR A 32 18.84 13.83 13.86
N LEU A 33 20.01 14.06 14.46
CA LEU A 33 21.30 14.03 13.76
C LEU A 33 21.60 12.65 13.13
N ARG A 34 22.18 12.67 11.93
CA ARG A 34 22.76 11.48 11.27
C ARG A 34 24.00 11.00 12.03
N VAL A 35 23.82 10.08 12.98
CA VAL A 35 24.93 9.28 13.55
C VAL A 35 24.98 7.93 12.84
N ARG A 36 26.12 7.63 12.18
CA ARG A 36 26.38 6.31 11.59
C ARG A 36 26.41 5.24 12.69
N LYS A 37 25.40 4.37 12.77
CA LYS A 37 25.45 3.14 13.58
C LYS A 37 25.90 1.96 12.71
N LYS A 38 26.82 1.16 13.25
CA LYS A 38 27.28 -0.11 12.65
C LYS A 38 26.11 -1.09 12.53
N ALA A 39 26.18 -1.97 11.52
CA ALA A 39 25.22 -3.06 11.38
C ALA A 39 25.19 -3.90 12.66
N LYS A 40 24.00 -4.08 13.24
CA LYS A 40 23.74 -5.01 14.33
C LYS A 40 22.73 -6.00 13.80
N VAL A 41 23.15 -7.25 13.64
CA VAL A 41 22.23 -8.37 13.43
C VAL A 41 21.38 -8.48 14.69
N SER A 42 20.06 -8.40 14.54
CA SER A 42 19.10 -8.66 15.61
C SER A 42 17.94 -9.45 15.03
N HIS A 43 17.88 -10.73 15.39
CA HIS A 43 16.61 -11.45 15.42
C HIS A 43 15.61 -10.68 16.32
N GLU A 44 14.36 -10.66 15.87
CA GLU A 44 13.11 -10.45 16.61
C GLU A 44 13.09 -9.53 17.84
N SER A 45 12.32 -8.44 17.71
CA SER A 45 11.44 -7.99 18.80
C SER A 45 10.26 -7.17 18.25
N GLU A 46 9.19 -7.84 17.77
CA GLU A 46 7.88 -7.18 17.62
C GLU A 46 7.24 -6.96 19.01
N SER A 47 7.76 -5.98 19.74
CA SER A 47 7.26 -5.58 21.07
C SER A 47 6.04 -4.66 20.93
N THR A 48 4.95 -5.14 20.35
CA THR A 48 3.66 -4.44 20.41
C THR A 48 3.06 -4.53 21.81
N SER A 49 2.47 -3.43 22.29
CA SER A 49 2.06 -3.32 23.68
C SER A 49 0.88 -4.26 24.00
N PRO A 50 0.70 -4.71 25.25
CA PRO A 50 -0.40 -5.61 25.61
C PRO A 50 -1.78 -5.08 25.19
N ALA A 51 -2.01 -3.77 25.30
CA ALA A 51 -3.25 -3.10 24.88
C ALA A 51 -3.49 -3.11 23.36
N GLN A 52 -2.42 -3.09 22.55
CA GLN A 52 -2.54 -3.24 21.09
C GLN A 52 -2.87 -4.69 20.72
N LYS A 53 -2.26 -5.66 21.39
CA LYS A 53 -2.55 -7.09 21.19
C LYS A 53 -3.99 -7.45 21.59
N SER A 54 -4.49 -6.91 22.70
CA SER A 54 -5.89 -7.12 23.10
C SER A 54 -6.89 -6.54 22.11
N LEU A 55 -6.65 -5.32 21.60
CA LEU A 55 -7.55 -4.67 20.63
C LEU A 55 -7.59 -5.41 19.28
N LYS A 56 -6.44 -5.89 18.80
CA LYS A 56 -6.35 -6.74 17.60
C LYS A 56 -7.16 -8.02 17.75
N ASN A 57 -6.94 -8.74 18.85
CA ASN A 57 -7.61 -10.02 19.10
C ASN A 57 -9.13 -9.83 19.22
N TYR A 58 -9.56 -8.72 19.84
CA TYR A 58 -10.96 -8.33 19.91
C TYR A 58 -11.59 -8.14 18.52
N PHE A 59 -11.00 -7.30 17.66
CA PHE A 59 -11.56 -7.10 16.31
C PHE A 59 -11.53 -8.38 15.46
N ALA A 60 -10.48 -9.19 15.55
CA ALA A 60 -10.42 -10.49 14.87
C ALA A 60 -11.54 -11.44 15.33
N GLN A 61 -11.83 -11.48 16.65
CA GLN A 61 -12.93 -12.27 17.20
C GLN A 61 -14.31 -11.75 16.78
N MET A 62 -14.47 -10.43 16.69
CA MET A 62 -15.74 -9.82 16.26
C MET A 62 -15.99 -10.05 14.77
N PHE A 63 -14.95 -9.99 13.93
CA PHE A 63 -15.04 -10.38 12.51
C PHE A 63 -15.35 -11.87 12.34
N SER A 64 -14.64 -12.77 13.06
CA SER A 64 -14.92 -14.22 12.96
C SER A 64 -16.34 -14.62 13.39
N ASN A 65 -16.99 -13.78 14.19
CA ASN A 65 -18.39 -13.97 14.62
C ASN A 65 -19.40 -13.25 13.71
N GLY A 66 -18.96 -12.59 12.64
CA GLY A 66 -19.83 -11.82 11.74
C GLY A 66 -20.43 -10.54 12.34
N HIS A 67 -19.88 -10.02 13.45
CA HIS A 67 -20.42 -8.87 14.18
C HIS A 67 -20.04 -7.51 13.54
N TYR A 68 -20.14 -7.41 12.21
CA TYR A 68 -19.70 -6.23 11.44
C TYR A 68 -20.39 -4.93 11.87
N ASP A 69 -21.70 -4.99 12.15
CA ASP A 69 -22.47 -3.82 12.60
C ASP A 69 -22.01 -3.30 13.96
N VAL A 70 -21.59 -4.18 14.87
CA VAL A 70 -21.07 -3.78 16.18
C VAL A 70 -19.72 -3.07 16.02
N ILE A 71 -18.83 -3.61 15.18
CA ILE A 71 -17.55 -2.97 14.85
C ILE A 71 -17.78 -1.60 14.21
N LYS A 72 -18.75 -1.50 13.30
CA LYS A 72 -19.13 -0.23 12.66
C LYS A 72 -19.59 0.81 13.68
N GLN A 73 -20.52 0.44 14.56
CA GLN A 73 -21.02 1.31 15.64
C GLN A 73 -19.91 1.74 16.62
N GLU A 74 -18.97 0.85 16.95
CA GLU A 74 -17.83 1.21 17.79
C GLU A 74 -16.89 2.21 17.11
N TRP A 75 -16.61 2.01 15.82
CA TRP A 75 -15.79 2.94 15.03
C TRP A 75 -16.49 4.30 14.88
N GLU A 76 -17.79 4.32 14.64
CA GLU A 76 -18.61 5.54 14.63
C GLU A 76 -18.61 6.24 16.01
N SER A 77 -18.73 5.49 17.11
CA SER A 77 -18.63 6.03 18.48
C SER A 77 -17.23 6.58 18.78
N HIS A 78 -16.17 5.93 18.28
CA HIS A 78 -14.79 6.42 18.40
C HIS A 78 -14.57 7.72 17.62
N ILE A 79 -15.08 7.81 16.38
CA ILE A 79 -15.08 9.04 15.57
C ILE A 79 -15.83 10.16 16.32
N ALA A 80 -17.04 9.89 16.80
CA ALA A 80 -17.89 10.90 17.45
C ALA A 80 -17.26 11.53 18.71
N ARG A 81 -16.42 10.79 19.43
CA ARG A 81 -15.70 11.25 20.64
C ARG A 81 -14.37 11.95 20.33
N HIS A 82 -13.90 11.96 19.08
CA HIS A 82 -12.61 12.52 18.72
C HIS A 82 -12.69 14.05 18.67
N THR A 83 -11.86 14.76 19.45
CA THR A 83 -11.92 16.24 19.59
C THR A 83 -11.99 16.98 18.26
N ARG A 84 -11.13 16.60 17.29
CA ARG A 84 -11.15 17.21 15.95
C ARG A 84 -12.44 17.00 15.15
N ILE A 85 -13.22 15.96 15.43
CA ILE A 85 -14.54 15.76 14.81
C ILE A 85 -15.55 16.71 15.43
N ILE A 86 -15.53 16.88 16.75
CA ILE A 86 -16.40 17.83 17.48
C ILE A 86 -16.19 19.26 16.94
N GLU A 87 -14.92 19.70 16.87
CA GLU A 87 -14.55 21.00 16.26
C GLU A 87 -15.07 21.17 14.81
N LEU A 88 -14.94 20.13 13.98
CA LEU A 88 -15.40 20.21 12.59
C LEU A 88 -16.92 20.20 12.47
N LYS A 89 -17.64 19.46 13.33
CA LYS A 89 -19.11 19.48 13.38
C LYS A 89 -19.64 20.86 13.78
N GLU A 90 -19.00 21.53 14.75
CA GLU A 90 -19.35 22.90 15.15
C GLU A 90 -19.14 23.93 14.04
N LEU A 91 -18.10 23.76 13.22
CA LEU A 91 -17.74 24.71 12.15
C LEU A 91 -18.48 24.49 10.82
N TYR A 92 -18.75 23.23 10.46
CA TYR A 92 -19.23 22.86 9.11
C TYR A 92 -20.54 22.06 9.11
N GLY A 93 -21.05 21.64 10.28
CA GLY A 93 -22.21 20.76 10.40
C GLY A 93 -21.85 19.28 10.37
N GLU A 94 -22.79 18.45 10.83
CA GLU A 94 -22.59 17.02 11.08
C GLU A 94 -22.27 16.21 9.81
N ASP A 95 -22.99 16.46 8.72
CA ASP A 95 -22.88 15.73 7.45
C ASP A 95 -21.89 16.35 6.45
N SER A 96 -21.01 17.24 6.91
CA SER A 96 -20.01 17.91 6.05
C SER A 96 -18.95 16.96 5.49
N GLU A 97 -18.43 17.25 4.29
CA GLU A 97 -17.34 16.44 3.68
C GLU A 97 -16.12 16.44 4.60
N GLU A 98 -15.82 17.56 5.27
CA GLU A 98 -14.75 17.73 6.24
C GLU A 98 -14.85 16.71 7.39
N VAL A 99 -16.03 16.57 7.99
CA VAL A 99 -16.29 15.61 9.08
C VAL A 99 -16.17 14.18 8.58
N LEU A 100 -16.81 13.83 7.47
CA LEU A 100 -16.77 12.49 6.88
C LEU A 100 -15.34 12.07 6.52
N LYS A 101 -14.60 12.96 5.86
CA LYS A 101 -13.19 12.77 5.46
C LYS A 101 -12.28 12.66 6.68
N MET A 102 -12.52 13.43 7.74
CA MET A 102 -11.76 13.29 9.00
C MET A 102 -12.06 11.96 9.69
N GLY A 103 -13.32 11.53 9.75
CA GLY A 103 -13.71 10.23 10.33
C GLY A 103 -13.01 9.07 9.62
N LYS A 104 -13.05 9.04 8.29
CA LYS A 104 -12.34 8.04 7.47
C LYS A 104 -10.81 8.10 7.62
N ASN A 105 -10.24 9.27 7.94
CA ASN A 105 -8.82 9.40 8.26
C ASN A 105 -8.47 8.84 9.64
N ILE A 106 -9.35 8.97 10.64
CA ILE A 106 -9.15 8.44 11.99
C ILE A 106 -9.15 6.90 11.96
N ILE A 107 -10.18 6.29 11.34
CA ILE A 107 -10.26 4.83 11.20
C ILE A 107 -9.13 4.30 10.33
N GLY A 108 -8.80 4.97 9.22
CA GLY A 108 -7.65 4.59 8.40
C GLY A 108 -6.32 4.59 9.18
N LYS A 109 -6.10 5.50 10.14
CA LYS A 109 -4.94 5.47 11.04
C LYS A 109 -4.99 4.29 12.01
N LEU A 110 -6.16 4.04 12.64
CA LEU A 110 -6.37 2.95 13.59
C LEU A 110 -6.06 1.58 12.96
N LEU A 111 -6.54 1.36 11.73
CA LEU A 111 -6.34 0.11 10.97
C LEU A 111 -4.91 -0.08 10.45
N CYS A 112 -4.11 1.00 10.42
CA CYS A 112 -2.69 0.94 10.06
C CYS A 112 -1.77 0.61 11.25
N LEU A 113 -2.29 0.45 12.46
CA LEU A 113 -1.52 -0.03 13.62
C LEU A 113 -1.13 -1.51 13.45
N ASP A 114 -0.21 -1.98 14.30
CA ASP A 114 0.26 -3.38 14.37
C ASP A 114 0.66 -3.96 13.00
N ASN A 115 1.44 -3.20 12.21
CA ASN A 115 1.91 -3.61 10.89
C ASN A 115 0.76 -4.08 9.98
N TYR A 116 -0.35 -3.32 9.95
CA TYR A 116 -1.51 -3.56 9.10
C TYR A 116 -2.12 -4.97 9.29
N SER A 117 -1.98 -5.54 10.50
CA SER A 117 -2.31 -6.95 10.77
C SER A 117 -3.79 -7.28 10.61
N MET A 118 -4.68 -6.29 10.77
CA MET A 118 -6.12 -6.49 10.62
C MET A 118 -6.49 -6.82 9.17
N LEU A 119 -5.99 -6.07 8.18
CA LEU A 119 -6.21 -6.41 6.78
C LEU A 119 -5.57 -7.76 6.44
N ARG A 120 -4.36 -8.06 6.96
CA ARG A 120 -3.74 -9.38 6.77
C ARG A 120 -4.62 -10.51 7.30
N TRP A 121 -5.18 -10.38 8.51
CA TRP A 121 -6.09 -11.36 9.08
C TRP A 121 -7.36 -11.53 8.22
N VAL A 122 -8.00 -10.42 7.84
CA VAL A 122 -9.20 -10.43 6.98
C VAL A 122 -8.94 -11.13 5.65
N THR A 123 -7.82 -10.84 5.00
CA THR A 123 -7.46 -11.44 3.70
C THR A 123 -7.03 -12.90 3.78
N VAL A 124 -6.47 -13.35 4.92
CA VAL A 124 -6.13 -14.76 5.14
C VAL A 124 -7.39 -15.61 5.35
N ASN A 125 -8.40 -15.07 6.04
CA ASN A 125 -9.68 -15.76 6.26
C ASN A 125 -10.68 -15.58 5.11
N CYS A 126 -10.28 -14.91 4.01
CA CYS A 126 -11.15 -14.55 2.89
C CYS A 126 -12.43 -13.80 3.29
N ASP A 127 -12.41 -13.05 4.40
CA ASP A 127 -13.58 -12.36 4.95
C ASP A 127 -13.91 -11.10 4.12
N ILE A 128 -14.78 -11.29 3.12
CA ILE A 128 -15.15 -10.23 2.17
C ILE A 128 -15.97 -9.11 2.84
N GLU A 129 -16.80 -9.42 3.83
CA GLU A 129 -17.63 -8.41 4.51
C GLU A 129 -16.80 -7.55 5.46
N ALA A 130 -15.86 -8.12 6.20
CA ALA A 130 -14.87 -7.33 6.95
C ALA A 130 -14.03 -6.44 6.03
N PHE A 131 -13.64 -6.94 4.85
CA PHE A 131 -12.87 -6.13 3.89
C PHE A 131 -13.72 -5.00 3.30
N LYS A 132 -15.00 -5.24 2.98
CA LYS A 132 -15.96 -4.20 2.59
C LYS A 132 -16.10 -3.14 3.67
N LEU A 133 -16.28 -3.51 4.94
CA LEU A 133 -16.38 -2.56 6.05
C LEU A 133 -15.10 -1.73 6.22
N ILE A 134 -13.92 -2.37 6.15
CA ILE A 134 -12.62 -1.68 6.16
C ILE A 134 -12.53 -0.68 4.99
N ALA A 135 -12.96 -1.07 3.79
CA ALA A 135 -12.94 -0.22 2.60
C ALA A 135 -13.95 0.95 2.66
N GLU A 136 -15.13 0.72 3.25
CA GLU A 136 -16.14 1.75 3.49
C GLU A 136 -15.62 2.81 4.48
N MET A 137 -15.10 2.36 5.62
CA MET A 137 -14.80 3.20 6.78
C MET A 137 -13.41 3.86 6.71
N SER A 138 -12.53 3.43 5.81
CA SER A 138 -11.16 3.99 5.67
C SER A 138 -11.04 5.02 4.57
N ALA A 139 -10.17 6.02 4.77
CA ALA A 139 -9.77 6.91 3.68
C ALA A 139 -8.83 6.17 2.69
N THR A 140 -9.03 6.39 1.38
CA THR A 140 -8.32 5.70 0.29
C THR A 140 -6.80 5.69 0.44
N LYS A 141 -6.20 6.77 0.96
CA LYS A 141 -4.74 6.86 1.20
C LYS A 141 -4.22 5.84 2.22
N TYR A 142 -5.05 5.40 3.16
CA TYR A 142 -4.70 4.35 4.14
C TYR A 142 -4.98 2.95 3.59
N LEU A 143 -6.06 2.77 2.82
CA LEU A 143 -6.31 1.54 2.05
C LEU A 143 -5.14 1.23 1.11
N GLN A 144 -4.65 2.21 0.35
CA GLN A 144 -3.48 2.04 -0.50
C GLN A 144 -2.20 1.73 0.28
N ARG A 145 -2.01 2.29 1.48
CA ARG A 145 -0.87 1.94 2.35
C ARG A 145 -0.96 0.50 2.86
N MET A 146 -2.13 0.08 3.31
CA MET A 146 -2.41 -1.30 3.73
C MET A 146 -2.19 -2.30 2.60
N VAL A 147 -2.75 -2.03 1.41
CA VAL A 147 -2.65 -2.91 0.24
C VAL A 147 -1.23 -2.97 -0.31
N ARG A 148 -0.46 -1.86 -0.32
CA ARG A 148 0.94 -1.84 -0.79
C ARG A 148 1.95 -2.37 0.21
N TYR A 149 1.56 -2.59 1.47
CA TYR A 149 2.49 -2.98 2.52
C TYR A 149 3.19 -4.30 2.21
N ASP A 150 4.51 -4.31 2.47
CA ASP A 150 5.40 -5.46 2.29
C ASP A 150 5.19 -6.16 0.94
N ASP A 151 5.33 -5.37 -0.15
CA ASP A 151 5.16 -5.80 -1.54
C ASP A 151 3.81 -6.52 -1.80
N TYR A 152 2.73 -5.86 -1.41
CA TYR A 152 1.35 -6.36 -1.55
C TYR A 152 1.08 -7.66 -0.80
N MET A 153 1.65 -7.80 0.39
CA MET A 153 1.50 -8.98 1.26
C MET A 153 0.03 -9.42 1.45
N ALA A 154 -0.87 -8.48 1.76
CA ALA A 154 -2.29 -8.78 1.98
C ALA A 154 -2.98 -9.39 0.73
N PHE A 155 -2.62 -8.92 -0.46
CA PHE A 155 -3.14 -9.47 -1.72
C PHE A 155 -2.59 -10.87 -2.01
N ARG A 156 -1.28 -11.10 -1.79
CA ARG A 156 -0.65 -12.41 -1.95
C ARG A 156 -1.21 -13.44 -0.97
N LEU A 157 -1.51 -13.02 0.26
CA LEU A 157 -2.20 -13.86 1.26
C LEU A 157 -3.61 -14.22 0.80
N PHE A 158 -4.40 -13.26 0.28
CA PHE A 158 -5.73 -13.53 -0.29
C PHE A 158 -5.69 -14.59 -1.40
N VAL A 159 -4.80 -14.43 -2.39
CA VAL A 159 -4.63 -15.41 -3.49
C VAL A 159 -4.21 -16.78 -2.95
N SER A 160 -3.30 -16.80 -1.97
CA SER A 160 -2.81 -18.05 -1.37
C SER A 160 -3.88 -18.78 -0.57
N SER A 161 -4.72 -18.06 0.18
CA SER A 161 -5.84 -18.62 0.95
C SER A 161 -6.92 -19.17 0.03
N ASN A 162 -7.32 -18.44 -1.01
CA ASN A 162 -8.27 -18.95 -2.02
C ASN A 162 -7.79 -20.26 -2.67
N ARG A 163 -6.50 -20.38 -2.97
CA ARG A 163 -5.90 -21.63 -3.46
C ARG A 163 -5.93 -22.75 -2.43
N ILE A 164 -5.76 -22.45 -1.14
CA ILE A 164 -5.91 -23.46 -0.07
C ILE A 164 -7.37 -23.93 -0.01
N ASN A 165 -8.32 -23.00 -0.03
CA ASN A 165 -9.75 -23.31 -0.02
C ASN A 165 -10.16 -24.16 -1.24
N GLU A 166 -9.59 -23.94 -2.42
CA GLU A 166 -9.84 -24.78 -3.61
C GLU A 166 -9.38 -26.23 -3.42
N ASN A 167 -8.20 -26.44 -2.82
CA ASN A 167 -7.72 -27.77 -2.45
C ASN A 167 -8.56 -28.44 -1.34
N ASN A 168 -9.23 -27.65 -0.51
CA ASN A 168 -10.12 -28.13 0.56
C ASN A 168 -11.59 -28.32 0.10
N HIS A 169 -11.94 -27.95 -1.14
CA HIS A 169 -13.31 -27.85 -1.64
C HIS A 169 -14.19 -26.78 -0.93
N GLU A 170 -13.55 -25.77 -0.34
CA GLU A 170 -14.16 -24.61 0.34
C GLU A 170 -14.12 -23.34 -0.54
N TYR A 171 -13.74 -23.45 -1.81
CA TYR A 171 -13.59 -22.30 -2.71
C TYR A 171 -14.93 -21.69 -3.13
N ASN A 172 -15.10 -20.41 -2.87
CA ASN A 172 -16.24 -19.61 -3.30
C ASN A 172 -15.82 -18.58 -4.37
N SER A 173 -16.08 -18.91 -5.63
CA SER A 173 -15.78 -18.05 -6.79
C SER A 173 -16.38 -16.64 -6.64
N SER A 174 -17.62 -16.52 -6.14
CA SER A 174 -18.30 -15.22 -5.97
C SER A 174 -17.58 -14.33 -4.96
N GLU A 175 -17.13 -14.88 -3.84
CA GLU A 175 -16.32 -14.17 -2.84
C GLU A 175 -14.92 -13.85 -3.36
N CYS A 176 -14.31 -14.76 -4.13
CA CYS A 176 -13.02 -14.51 -4.78
C CYS A 176 -13.06 -13.29 -5.71
N ILE A 177 -14.09 -13.23 -6.58
CA ILE A 177 -14.35 -12.10 -7.50
C ILE A 177 -14.57 -10.80 -6.73
N GLU A 178 -15.37 -10.78 -5.65
CA GLU A 178 -15.57 -9.56 -4.85
C GLU A 178 -14.28 -9.11 -4.15
N GLY A 179 -13.49 -10.04 -3.59
CA GLY A 179 -12.19 -9.72 -3.02
C GLY A 179 -11.23 -9.11 -4.03
N PHE A 180 -11.16 -9.66 -5.25
CA PHE A 180 -10.38 -9.06 -6.35
C PHE A 180 -10.89 -7.66 -6.73
N LYS A 181 -12.21 -7.45 -6.80
CA LYS A 181 -12.79 -6.13 -7.07
C LYS A 181 -12.42 -5.11 -5.99
N LEU A 182 -12.36 -5.51 -4.71
CA LEU A 182 -11.92 -4.63 -3.62
C LEU A 182 -10.45 -4.20 -3.79
N PHE A 183 -9.55 -5.16 -4.06
CA PHE A 183 -8.14 -4.86 -4.29
C PHE A 183 -7.91 -3.97 -5.52
N LEU A 184 -8.55 -4.26 -6.65
CA LEU A 184 -8.45 -3.47 -7.88
C LEU A 184 -8.94 -2.02 -7.67
N LYS A 185 -10.09 -1.83 -7.00
CA LYS A 185 -10.61 -0.50 -6.65
C LYS A 185 -9.66 0.32 -5.76
N ILE A 186 -8.82 -0.33 -4.95
CA ILE A 186 -7.83 0.35 -4.10
C ILE A 186 -6.56 0.68 -4.90
N ASP A 187 -6.04 -0.28 -5.66
CA ASP A 187 -4.84 -0.12 -6.48
C ASP A 187 -4.74 -1.12 -7.64
N ASN A 188 -4.92 -0.65 -8.87
CA ASN A 188 -4.77 -1.45 -10.10
C ASN A 188 -3.40 -2.13 -10.27
N ASN A 189 -2.35 -1.70 -9.56
CA ASN A 189 -1.04 -2.38 -9.61
C ASN A 189 -1.08 -3.83 -9.12
N VAL A 190 -2.14 -4.26 -8.41
CA VAL A 190 -2.32 -5.67 -8.03
C VAL A 190 -2.35 -6.62 -9.23
N VAL A 191 -2.70 -6.16 -10.44
CA VAL A 191 -2.59 -6.98 -11.67
C VAL A 191 -1.14 -7.45 -11.88
N ASN A 192 -0.16 -6.57 -11.68
CA ASN A 192 1.26 -6.89 -11.84
C ASN A 192 1.77 -7.85 -10.74
N ILE A 193 1.07 -7.92 -9.60
CA ILE A 193 1.38 -8.82 -8.48
C ILE A 193 0.69 -10.17 -8.69
N PHE A 194 -0.52 -10.17 -9.23
CA PHE A 194 -1.27 -11.38 -9.56
C PHE A 194 -0.45 -12.28 -10.47
N TRP A 195 0.03 -11.77 -11.60
CA TRP A 195 0.85 -12.54 -12.54
C TRP A 195 2.24 -12.97 -12.00
N LYS A 196 2.64 -12.50 -10.82
CA LYS A 196 3.85 -12.95 -10.09
C LYS A 196 3.57 -13.99 -9.01
N CYS A 197 2.30 -14.24 -8.68
CA CYS A 197 1.94 -15.27 -7.70
C CYS A 197 2.19 -16.66 -8.30
N LEU A 198 2.85 -17.53 -7.53
CA LEU A 198 3.19 -18.88 -7.97
C LEU A 198 2.00 -19.84 -7.78
N ASN A 199 1.83 -20.75 -8.75
CA ASN A 199 0.82 -21.81 -8.73
C ASN A 199 -0.61 -21.27 -8.56
N ILE A 200 -0.98 -20.24 -9.35
CA ILE A 200 -2.39 -19.83 -9.52
C ILE A 200 -3.08 -20.88 -10.39
N THR A 201 -4.30 -21.26 -10.02
CA THR A 201 -5.14 -22.20 -10.75
C THR A 201 -5.99 -21.50 -11.79
N ASP A 202 -6.48 -22.25 -12.78
CA ASP A 202 -7.29 -21.67 -13.87
C ASP A 202 -8.62 -21.08 -13.35
N SER A 203 -9.20 -21.63 -12.27
CA SER A 203 -10.38 -21.07 -11.59
C SER A 203 -10.11 -19.67 -11.03
N ILE A 204 -9.06 -19.53 -10.22
CA ILE A 204 -8.67 -18.25 -9.60
C ILE A 204 -8.30 -17.21 -10.66
N LYS A 205 -7.68 -17.67 -11.76
CA LYS A 205 -7.37 -16.82 -12.92
C LYS A 205 -8.62 -16.35 -13.66
N SER A 206 -9.58 -17.25 -13.92
CA SER A 206 -10.86 -16.91 -14.52
C SER A 206 -11.61 -15.87 -13.69
N ASP A 207 -11.61 -16.04 -12.37
CA ASP A 207 -12.29 -15.14 -11.43
C ASP A 207 -11.59 -13.76 -11.33
N PHE A 208 -10.27 -13.71 -11.46
CA PHE A 208 -9.52 -12.46 -11.59
C PHE A 208 -9.81 -11.72 -12.90
N ASP A 209 -9.83 -12.45 -14.03
CA ASP A 209 -10.18 -11.88 -15.34
C ASP A 209 -11.65 -11.41 -15.36
N GLN A 210 -12.56 -12.12 -14.69
CA GLN A 210 -13.95 -11.69 -14.50
C GLN A 210 -14.06 -10.44 -13.62
N ALA A 211 -13.28 -10.31 -12.55
CA ALA A 211 -13.22 -9.10 -11.73
C ALA A 211 -12.73 -7.89 -12.53
N LEU A 212 -11.71 -8.05 -13.39
CA LEU A 212 -11.24 -7.01 -14.30
C LEU A 212 -12.32 -6.60 -15.30
N LYS A 213 -13.02 -7.57 -15.90
CA LYS A 213 -14.14 -7.34 -16.81
C LYS A 213 -15.27 -6.54 -16.18
N ILE A 214 -15.70 -6.93 -14.98
CA ILE A 214 -16.77 -6.24 -14.23
C ILE A 214 -16.40 -4.77 -13.93
N LEU A 215 -15.12 -4.47 -13.78
CA LEU A 215 -14.61 -3.10 -13.53
C LEU A 215 -14.21 -2.33 -14.80
N GLY A 216 -14.33 -2.90 -16.00
CA GLY A 216 -13.89 -2.26 -17.24
C GLY A 216 -12.36 -2.15 -17.39
N LEU A 217 -11.61 -2.96 -16.63
CA LEU A 217 -10.15 -2.93 -16.52
C LEU A 217 -9.43 -3.95 -17.43
N GLU A 218 -10.14 -4.58 -18.36
CA GLU A 218 -9.58 -5.61 -19.28
C GLU A 218 -8.33 -5.12 -20.05
N HIS A 219 -8.24 -3.82 -20.32
CA HIS A 219 -7.07 -3.21 -20.97
C HIS A 219 -5.75 -3.45 -20.22
N LEU A 220 -5.77 -3.55 -18.88
CA LEU A 220 -4.59 -3.79 -18.05
C LEU A 220 -3.96 -5.19 -18.25
N LEU A 221 -4.68 -6.12 -18.89
CA LEU A 221 -4.16 -7.42 -19.31
C LEU A 221 -3.24 -7.32 -20.53
N ILE A 222 -3.42 -6.29 -21.36
CA ILE A 222 -2.65 -6.08 -22.59
C ILE A 222 -1.29 -5.46 -22.22
N ASP A 223 -1.31 -4.37 -21.44
CA ASP A 223 -0.11 -3.67 -20.96
C ASP A 223 0.83 -4.59 -20.15
N ASN A 224 0.27 -5.59 -19.46
CA ASN A 224 1.07 -6.58 -18.72
C ASN A 224 1.80 -7.59 -19.62
N LYS A 225 1.29 -7.89 -20.83
CA LYS A 225 1.99 -8.79 -21.75
C LYS A 225 3.24 -8.15 -22.35
N GLU A 226 3.21 -6.83 -22.57
CA GLU A 226 4.39 -6.08 -23.03
C GLU A 226 5.45 -5.96 -21.93
N ASN A 227 5.03 -5.66 -20.69
CA ASN A 227 5.94 -5.51 -19.55
C ASN A 227 6.52 -6.84 -19.01
N ASN A 228 5.84 -7.97 -19.23
CA ASN A 228 6.37 -9.31 -18.90
C ASN A 228 7.15 -9.96 -20.07
N SER A 229 7.53 -9.19 -21.09
CA SER A 229 8.59 -9.59 -22.02
C SER A 229 9.87 -9.92 -21.22
N PRO A 230 10.53 -11.07 -21.47
CA PRO A 230 11.62 -11.58 -20.61
C PRO A 230 12.86 -10.68 -20.54
N ASN A 231 12.91 -9.61 -21.32
CA ASN A 231 14.01 -8.65 -21.35
C ASN A 231 13.87 -7.51 -20.31
N HIS A 232 12.71 -7.30 -19.68
CA HIS A 232 12.52 -6.22 -18.69
C HIS A 232 12.73 -6.68 -17.24
N ILE A 233 14.00 -6.89 -16.89
CA ILE A 233 14.42 -7.06 -15.49
C ILE A 233 14.07 -5.78 -14.71
N ASN A 234 13.17 -5.91 -13.73
CA ASN A 234 12.77 -4.79 -12.88
C ASN A 234 13.99 -4.20 -12.14
N SER A 235 14.02 -2.87 -11.98
CA SER A 235 15.21 -2.15 -11.46
C SER A 235 15.66 -2.60 -10.06
N PHE A 236 14.75 -3.15 -9.25
CA PHE A 236 15.07 -3.79 -7.98
C PHE A 236 15.81 -5.11 -8.16
N THR A 237 15.32 -6.00 -9.03
CA THR A 237 15.97 -7.25 -9.38
C THR A 237 17.32 -7.02 -10.05
N GLN A 238 17.43 -6.00 -10.91
CA GLN A 238 18.70 -5.56 -11.51
C GLN A 238 19.70 -5.10 -10.42
N ARG A 239 19.23 -4.35 -9.40
CA ARG A 239 20.08 -3.97 -8.26
C ARG A 239 20.55 -5.18 -7.46
N ILE A 240 19.69 -6.18 -7.21
CA ILE A 240 20.08 -7.43 -6.53
C ILE A 240 21.13 -8.19 -7.34
N PHE A 241 20.90 -8.42 -8.64
CA PHE A 241 21.87 -9.11 -9.49
C PHE A 241 23.19 -8.36 -9.63
N ASN A 242 23.17 -7.03 -9.77
CA ASN A 242 24.41 -6.22 -9.80
C ASN A 242 25.16 -6.30 -8.45
N THR A 243 24.45 -6.21 -7.32
CA THR A 243 25.07 -6.32 -5.97
C THR A 243 25.68 -7.71 -5.75
N ALA A 244 25.01 -8.76 -6.23
CA ALA A 244 25.55 -10.12 -6.18
C ALA A 244 26.78 -10.29 -7.10
N ALA A 245 26.74 -9.75 -8.33
CA ALA A 245 27.85 -9.82 -9.27
C ALA A 245 29.10 -9.06 -8.78
N ASP A 246 28.94 -7.92 -8.12
CA ASP A 246 30.06 -7.19 -7.52
C ASP A 246 30.59 -7.89 -6.25
N GLY A 247 29.73 -8.55 -5.47
CA GLY A 247 30.16 -9.43 -4.37
C GLY A 247 31.05 -10.58 -4.85
N VAL A 248 30.73 -11.20 -6.00
CA VAL A 248 31.51 -12.29 -6.59
C VAL A 248 32.88 -11.83 -7.13
N LYS A 249 33.01 -10.56 -7.58
CA LYS A 249 34.31 -10.00 -7.99
C LYS A 249 35.28 -9.86 -6.81
N ILE A 250 34.78 -9.42 -5.64
CA ILE A 250 35.61 -9.25 -4.44
C ILE A 250 36.19 -10.59 -3.96
N THR A 251 35.42 -11.68 -4.07
CA THR A 251 35.88 -13.04 -3.72
C THR A 251 36.80 -13.72 -4.75
N ARG A 252 37.08 -13.10 -5.91
CA ARG A 252 38.03 -13.61 -6.91
C ARG A 252 39.36 -12.85 -6.95
N GLN A 253 39.58 -11.90 -6.04
CA GLN A 253 40.83 -11.13 -5.91
C GLN A 253 41.51 -11.29 -4.54
N LEU A 254 41.28 -12.44 -3.89
CA LEU A 254 42.03 -12.94 -2.72
C LEU A 254 42.65 -14.29 -3.07
#